data_AF-A0A960K5T2-F1
#
_entry.id   AF-A0A960K5T2-F1
#
_cell.length_a   1.000
_cell.length_b   1.000
_cell.length_c   1.000
_cell.angle_alpha   90.00
_cell.angle_beta   90.00
_cell.angle_gamma   90.00
#
_symmetry.space_group_name_H-M   'P 1'
#
loop_
_entity.id
_entity.type
_entity.pdbx_description
1 polymer ?
#
loop_
_entity_poly.entity_id
_entity_poly.type
_entity_poly.pdbx_seq_one_letter_code
_entity_poly.pdbx_strand_id
1 'polypeptide(L)'
;YLKPALGFYDNSQAAVLEKQILQARANGLQFFNFYWYWQSTLNGGAGGERYYHGLQAFLAAKNTEDLEFAVSITAHPWGNLNIPPAQAPAAIDVIIQKYLGKPHYLRTSDGRPVIFIIDTRGINNGAQADVINFLALLKQRVNQQTGKLPFVVMSSELHNLTVGDPYYLDVKGLGDVQGYSCLNYFGASLNTAVSTTVGSQTRYNGALNGIFNNFTNKPMIPCYMTDFNEKPRTRVGVPAAQIRYLNDWTLSGLTSGLTTTRNWVNGRSQGVVNNWVNLYA
;
A
#
# COMPACT_ATOMS: atom_id res chain seq x y z
N TYR A 1 -12.91 -20.73 12.88
CA TYR A 1 -13.38 -19.36 12.57
C TYR A 1 -12.40 -18.38 13.17
N LEU A 2 -11.72 -17.58 12.34
CA LEU A 2 -10.77 -16.58 12.83
C LEU A 2 -11.54 -15.33 13.25
N LYS A 3 -11.57 -15.05 14.55
CA LYS A 3 -12.03 -13.79 15.15
C LYS A 3 -10.77 -13.03 15.58
N PRO A 4 -10.66 -11.71 15.35
CA PRO A 4 -9.51 -10.96 15.84
C PRO A 4 -9.39 -11.07 17.37
N ALA A 5 -8.16 -11.04 17.89
CA ALA A 5 -7.93 -11.08 19.34
C ALA A 5 -8.63 -9.92 20.09
N LEU A 6 -8.79 -8.77 19.41
CA LEU A 6 -9.50 -7.60 19.92
C LEU A 6 -11.04 -7.69 19.77
N GLY A 7 -11.55 -8.79 19.23
CA GLY A 7 -12.94 -8.91 18.79
C GLY A 7 -13.21 -8.22 17.46
N PHE A 8 -14.48 -8.15 17.07
CA PHE A 8 -14.87 -7.23 16.00
C PHE A 8 -14.78 -5.82 16.54
N TYR A 9 -14.14 -4.93 15.79
CA TYR A 9 -13.82 -3.59 16.23
C TYR A 9 -14.18 -2.57 15.14
N ASP A 10 -14.35 -1.33 15.56
CA ASP A 10 -14.54 -0.19 14.70
C ASP A 10 -13.22 0.61 14.66
N ASN A 11 -12.57 0.61 13.50
CA ASN A 11 -11.32 1.34 13.31
C ASN A 11 -11.49 2.87 13.35
N SER A 12 -12.70 3.41 13.41
CA SER A 12 -12.89 4.86 13.68
C SER A 12 -12.66 5.24 15.14
N GLN A 13 -12.45 4.27 16.04
CA GLN A 13 -12.25 4.51 17.47
C GLN A 13 -10.78 4.54 17.85
N ALA A 14 -10.29 5.67 18.39
CA ALA A 14 -8.89 5.81 18.82
C ALA A 14 -8.45 4.70 19.79
N ALA A 15 -9.30 4.29 20.74
CA ALA A 15 -8.99 3.21 21.69
C ALA A 15 -8.76 1.84 21.02
N VAL A 16 -9.31 1.61 19.82
CA VAL A 16 -9.00 0.41 19.02
C VAL A 16 -7.58 0.53 18.44
N LEU A 17 -7.26 1.70 17.87
CA LEU A 17 -5.94 1.98 17.29
C LEU A 17 -4.85 1.95 18.36
N GLU A 18 -5.11 2.43 19.57
CA GLU A 18 -4.17 2.34 20.70
C GLU A 18 -3.73 0.90 20.96
N LYS A 19 -4.69 -0.05 20.96
CA LYS A 19 -4.42 -1.48 21.13
C LYS A 19 -3.67 -2.07 19.93
N GLN A 20 -3.99 -1.64 18.71
CA GLN A 20 -3.29 -2.08 17.50
C GLN A 20 -1.85 -1.58 17.46
N ILE A 21 -1.59 -0.33 17.86
CA ILE A 21 -0.23 0.23 18.02
C ILE A 21 0.56 -0.59 19.02
N LEU A 22 -0.01 -0.88 20.20
CA LEU A 22 0.65 -1.72 21.21
C LEU A 22 1.02 -3.10 20.66
N GLN A 23 0.10 -3.76 19.94
CA GLN A 23 0.36 -5.06 19.31
C GLN A 23 1.46 -4.96 18.24
N ALA A 24 1.40 -3.95 17.38
CA ALA A 24 2.37 -3.72 16.32
C ALA A 24 3.79 -3.53 16.90
N ARG A 25 3.92 -2.67 17.91
CA ARG A 25 5.20 -2.36 18.57
C ARG A 25 5.77 -3.52 19.33
N ALA A 26 4.95 -4.24 20.10
CA ALA A 26 5.37 -5.44 20.82
C ALA A 26 5.90 -6.54 19.88
N ASN A 27 5.54 -6.50 18.59
CA ASN A 27 5.95 -7.46 17.58
C ASN A 27 6.92 -6.87 16.52
N GLY A 28 7.53 -5.71 16.81
CA GLY A 28 8.60 -5.16 15.99
C GLY A 28 8.16 -4.44 14.71
N LEU A 29 6.87 -4.15 14.53
CA LEU A 29 6.42 -3.26 13.45
C LEU A 29 6.84 -1.81 13.76
N GLN A 30 7.22 -1.09 12.71
CA GLN A 30 7.76 0.26 12.82
C GLN A 30 6.80 1.33 12.28
N PHE A 31 5.94 0.97 11.33
CA PHE A 31 4.96 1.89 10.77
C PHE A 31 3.65 1.21 10.38
N PHE A 32 2.59 2.00 10.31
CA PHE A 32 1.38 1.64 9.56
C PHE A 32 1.31 2.41 8.23
N ASN A 33 0.79 1.76 7.19
CA ASN A 33 0.54 2.40 5.91
C ASN A 33 -0.96 2.42 5.66
N PHE A 34 -1.56 3.61 5.72
CA PHE A 34 -3.00 3.79 5.57
C PHE A 34 -3.35 4.02 4.11
N TYR A 35 -4.30 3.25 3.59
CA TYR A 35 -4.93 3.60 2.31
C TYR A 35 -5.60 4.96 2.44
N TRP A 36 -5.35 5.79 1.45
CA TRP A 36 -5.86 7.12 1.35
C TRP A 36 -6.65 7.25 0.05
N TYR A 37 -7.91 7.64 0.20
CA TYR A 37 -8.85 7.73 -0.90
C TYR A 37 -9.33 9.17 -1.07
N TRP A 38 -9.41 9.57 -2.34
CA TRP A 38 -10.17 10.72 -2.76
C TRP A 38 -11.45 10.22 -3.43
N GLN A 39 -12.58 10.86 -3.14
CA GLN A 39 -13.83 10.60 -3.84
C GLN A 39 -14.25 11.85 -4.61
N SER A 40 -14.35 11.74 -5.94
CA SER A 40 -14.52 12.87 -6.85
C SER A 40 -15.89 13.55 -6.77
N THR A 41 -16.89 12.86 -6.23
CA THR A 41 -18.30 13.32 -6.19
C THR A 41 -18.77 13.76 -4.81
N LEU A 42 -17.87 13.91 -3.83
CA LEU A 42 -18.24 14.47 -2.52
C LEU A 42 -18.54 15.96 -2.60
N ASN A 43 -19.27 16.48 -1.60
CA ASN A 43 -19.52 17.91 -1.40
C ASN A 43 -20.08 18.61 -2.65
N GLY A 44 -21.08 18.01 -3.30
CA GLY A 44 -21.67 18.57 -4.52
C GLY A 44 -20.75 18.51 -5.75
N GLY A 45 -19.78 17.60 -5.77
CA GLY A 45 -18.85 17.42 -6.90
C GLY A 45 -17.51 18.13 -6.75
N ALA A 46 -17.26 18.82 -5.64
CA ALA A 46 -15.96 19.40 -5.33
C ALA A 46 -14.89 18.32 -5.03
N GLY A 47 -15.33 17.11 -4.70
CA GLY A 47 -14.49 16.02 -4.27
C GLY A 47 -14.07 16.17 -2.81
N GLY A 48 -13.44 15.13 -2.28
CA GLY A 48 -12.97 15.15 -0.90
C GLY A 48 -12.30 13.85 -0.49
N GLU A 49 -11.64 13.91 0.66
CA GLU A 49 -11.07 12.74 1.30
C GLU A 49 -12.18 11.77 1.76
N ARG A 50 -11.98 10.47 1.55
CA ARG A 50 -12.94 9.41 1.94
C ARG A 50 -12.25 8.27 2.67
N TYR A 51 -13.01 7.55 3.50
CA TYR A 51 -12.55 6.39 4.28
C TYR A 51 -11.36 6.67 5.20
N TYR A 52 -11.17 7.94 5.60
CA TYR A 52 -10.05 8.40 6.41
C TYR A 52 -10.23 8.18 7.92
N HIS A 53 -11.39 7.70 8.39
CA HIS A 53 -11.71 7.63 9.82
C HIS A 53 -10.71 6.77 10.61
N GLY A 54 -10.18 5.69 10.02
CA GLY A 54 -9.13 4.88 10.64
C GLY A 54 -7.81 5.63 10.84
N LEU A 55 -7.40 6.40 9.83
CA LEU A 55 -6.22 7.27 9.92
C LEU A 55 -6.43 8.39 10.94
N GLN A 56 -7.61 8.99 11.00
CA GLN A 56 -7.92 9.98 12.04
C GLN A 56 -7.92 9.38 13.45
N ALA A 57 -8.48 8.19 13.62
CA ALA A 57 -8.43 7.48 14.89
C ALA A 57 -6.99 7.17 15.32
N PHE A 58 -6.12 6.81 14.38
CA PHE A 58 -4.70 6.61 14.64
C PHE A 58 -4.04 7.91 15.10
N LEU A 59 -4.26 9.02 14.39
CA LEU A 59 -3.70 10.33 14.76
C LEU A 59 -4.26 10.89 16.07
N ALA A 60 -5.40 10.38 16.54
CA ALA A 60 -6.00 10.71 17.83
C ALA A 60 -5.63 9.72 18.95
N ALA A 61 -4.95 8.61 18.64
CA ALA A 61 -4.53 7.63 19.64
C ALA A 61 -3.46 8.24 20.56
N LYS A 62 -3.57 7.96 21.87
CA LYS A 62 -2.65 8.53 22.88
C LYS A 62 -1.19 8.11 22.71
N ASN A 63 -0.97 6.95 22.09
CA ASN A 63 0.34 6.36 21.83
C ASN A 63 0.72 6.42 20.34
N THR A 64 0.18 7.36 19.57
CA THR A 64 0.49 7.53 18.14
C THR A 64 1.98 7.78 17.88
N GLU A 65 2.71 8.37 18.84
CA GLU A 65 4.15 8.62 18.73
C GLU A 65 5.01 7.35 18.79
N ASP A 66 4.45 6.22 19.25
CA ASP A 66 5.20 4.98 19.34
C ASP A 66 5.45 4.34 17.97
N LEU A 67 4.68 4.69 16.94
CA LEU A 67 4.69 4.04 15.63
C LEU A 67 4.62 5.09 14.52
N GLU A 68 5.47 4.96 13.51
CA GLU A 68 5.39 5.84 12.35
C GLU A 68 4.15 5.54 11.50
N PHE A 69 3.80 6.44 10.60
CA PHE A 69 2.76 6.17 9.62
C PHE A 69 3.05 6.77 8.25
N ALA A 70 2.52 6.14 7.21
CA ALA A 70 2.50 6.67 5.86
C ALA A 70 1.07 6.65 5.31
N VAL A 71 0.88 7.40 4.22
CA VAL A 71 -0.32 7.28 3.40
C VAL A 71 0.00 6.67 2.04
N SER A 72 -0.97 5.91 1.56
CA SER A 72 -1.00 5.23 0.28
C SER A 72 -2.09 5.81 -0.59
N ILE A 73 -1.72 6.56 -1.62
CA ILE A 73 -2.67 7.07 -2.60
C ILE A 73 -3.25 5.88 -3.36
N THR A 74 -4.55 5.67 -3.20
CA THR A 74 -5.28 4.58 -3.81
C THR A 74 -6.39 5.14 -4.69
N ALA A 75 -6.04 5.50 -5.93
CA ALA A 75 -7.00 6.05 -6.88
C ALA A 75 -7.60 4.92 -7.72
N HIS A 76 -8.86 4.59 -7.47
CA HIS A 76 -9.58 3.56 -8.21
C HIS A 76 -10.57 4.18 -9.20
N PRO A 77 -10.83 3.56 -10.36
CA PRO A 77 -11.85 4.04 -11.30
C PRO A 77 -13.29 3.70 -10.85
N TRP A 78 -13.48 2.88 -9.81
CA TRP A 78 -14.81 2.51 -9.31
C TRP A 78 -15.22 3.30 -8.07
N GLY A 79 -16.54 3.38 -7.83
CA GLY A 79 -17.10 4.02 -6.64
C GLY A 79 -16.80 5.51 -6.51
N ASN A 80 -16.51 6.19 -7.64
CA ASN A 80 -16.06 7.59 -7.70
C ASN A 80 -14.74 7.85 -6.94
N LEU A 81 -13.89 6.84 -6.75
CA LEU A 81 -12.63 6.97 -6.01
C LEU A 81 -11.46 7.44 -6.89
N ASN A 82 -11.77 8.16 -7.96
CA ASN A 82 -10.82 8.72 -8.91
C ASN A 82 -10.42 10.14 -8.49
N ILE A 83 -9.26 10.60 -8.97
CA ILE A 83 -8.72 11.95 -8.79
C ILE A 83 -8.70 12.64 -10.17
N PRO A 84 -9.74 13.40 -10.53
CA PRO A 84 -9.73 14.20 -11.76
C PRO A 84 -8.61 15.25 -11.77
N PRO A 85 -8.10 15.67 -12.94
CA PRO A 85 -7.05 16.68 -13.04
C PRO A 85 -7.38 17.99 -12.32
N ALA A 86 -8.63 18.46 -12.42
CA ALA A 86 -9.09 19.67 -11.74
C ALA A 86 -9.10 19.57 -10.20
N GLN A 87 -9.17 18.35 -9.66
CA GLN A 87 -9.20 18.07 -8.22
C GLN A 87 -7.84 17.61 -7.68
N ALA A 88 -6.89 17.23 -8.54
CA ALA A 88 -5.57 16.77 -8.15
C ALA A 88 -4.82 17.76 -7.24
N PRO A 89 -4.83 19.09 -7.49
CA PRO A 89 -4.27 20.05 -6.54
C PRO A 89 -4.85 19.90 -5.13
N ALA A 90 -6.18 19.94 -4.99
CA ALA A 90 -6.83 19.86 -3.68
C ALA A 90 -6.56 18.53 -2.96
N ALA A 91 -6.57 17.42 -3.70
CA ALA A 91 -6.22 16.10 -3.16
C ALA A 91 -4.78 16.07 -2.59
N ILE A 92 -3.81 16.63 -3.34
CA ILE A 92 -2.42 16.73 -2.91
C ILE A 92 -2.28 17.65 -1.69
N ASP A 93 -2.97 18.78 -1.65
CA ASP A 93 -2.93 19.72 -0.53
C ASP A 93 -3.43 19.08 0.76
N VAL A 94 -4.48 18.26 0.70
CA VAL A 94 -4.97 17.51 1.87
C VAL A 94 -3.87 16.61 2.43
N ILE A 95 -3.15 15.87 1.59
CA ILE A 95 -2.06 14.99 2.04
C ILE A 95 -0.95 15.81 2.72
N ILE A 96 -0.53 16.90 2.08
CA ILE A 96 0.53 17.78 2.59
C ILE A 96 0.13 18.39 3.94
N GLN A 97 -1.04 19.03 4.00
CA GLN A 97 -1.47 19.81 5.15
C GLN A 97 -1.86 18.95 6.34
N LYS A 98 -2.50 17.80 6.12
CA LYS A 98 -2.96 16.94 7.21
C LYS A 98 -1.92 15.94 7.70
N TYR A 99 -1.03 15.46 6.82
CA TYR A 99 -0.20 14.28 7.12
C TYR A 99 1.30 14.51 7.03
N LEU A 100 1.81 15.09 5.94
CA LEU A 100 3.27 15.13 5.72
C LEU A 100 4.05 15.95 6.77
N GLY A 101 3.38 16.89 7.45
CA GLY A 101 3.96 17.68 8.53
C GLY A 101 3.94 17.00 9.91
N LYS A 102 3.34 15.82 10.05
CA LYS A 102 3.24 15.14 11.36
C LYS A 102 4.62 14.62 11.80
N PRO A 103 4.95 14.70 13.12
CA PRO A 103 6.28 14.31 13.62
C PRO A 103 6.67 12.87 13.31
N HIS A 104 5.70 11.94 13.40
CA HIS A 104 5.87 10.50 13.17
C HIS A 104 5.41 10.07 11.76
N TYR A 105 5.32 11.01 10.81
CA TYR A 105 5.14 10.64 9.40
C TYR A 105 6.42 9.96 8.90
N LEU A 106 6.26 8.81 8.22
CA LEU A 106 7.35 7.97 7.74
C LEU A 106 8.27 8.74 6.78
N ARG A 107 9.57 8.71 7.07
CA ARG A 107 10.59 9.37 6.28
C ARG A 107 11.71 8.42 5.92
N THR A 108 12.32 8.67 4.78
CA THR A 108 13.62 8.09 4.44
C THR A 108 14.69 8.53 5.43
N SER A 109 15.84 7.84 5.44
CA SER A 109 16.99 8.22 6.27
C SER A 109 17.54 9.63 5.98
N ASP A 110 17.33 10.17 4.77
CA ASP A 110 17.65 11.57 4.41
C ASP A 110 16.51 12.57 4.72
N GLY A 111 15.45 12.11 5.38
CA GLY A 111 14.37 12.93 5.93
C GLY A 111 13.31 13.37 4.92
N ARG A 112 13.22 12.75 3.74
CA ARG A 112 12.15 12.98 2.77
C ARG A 112 10.88 12.24 3.19
N PRO A 113 9.68 12.85 3.09
CA PRO A 113 8.44 12.14 3.37
C PRO A 113 8.23 11.03 2.33
N VAL A 114 7.90 9.83 2.79
CA VAL A 114 7.58 8.71 1.90
C VAL A 114 6.11 8.75 1.51
N ILE A 115 5.82 8.70 0.22
CA ILE A 115 4.44 8.64 -0.28
C ILE A 115 4.30 7.36 -1.12
N PHE A 116 3.35 6.52 -0.74
CA PHE A 116 3.03 5.32 -1.50
C PHE A 116 1.93 5.64 -2.52
N ILE A 117 2.01 5.03 -3.70
CA ILE A 117 0.95 5.04 -4.71
C ILE A 117 0.65 3.59 -5.06
N ILE A 118 -0.51 3.09 -4.62
CA ILE A 118 -0.87 1.67 -4.76
C ILE A 118 -1.74 1.43 -5.98
N ASP A 119 -2.54 2.43 -6.36
CA ASP A 119 -3.38 2.36 -7.54
C ASP A 119 -3.41 3.71 -8.25
N THR A 120 -3.08 3.67 -9.54
CA THR A 120 -3.04 4.83 -10.43
C THR A 120 -4.21 4.88 -11.40
N ARG A 121 -5.04 3.83 -11.46
CA ARG A 121 -6.07 3.68 -12.50
C ARG A 121 -7.17 4.74 -12.42
N GLY A 122 -7.37 5.29 -11.23
CA GLY A 122 -8.25 6.43 -10.98
C GLY A 122 -7.54 7.78 -11.02
N ILE A 123 -6.24 7.87 -11.33
CA ILE A 123 -5.58 9.18 -11.56
C ILE A 123 -5.99 9.62 -12.96
N ASN A 124 -6.93 10.56 -13.04
CA ASN A 124 -7.68 10.85 -14.25
C ASN A 124 -8.24 9.58 -14.91
N ASN A 125 -7.69 9.15 -16.04
CA ASN A 125 -8.09 7.94 -16.76
C ASN A 125 -7.09 6.77 -16.58
N GLY A 126 -6.04 6.96 -15.78
CA GLY A 126 -5.01 5.95 -15.51
C GLY A 126 -3.92 5.83 -16.57
N ALA A 127 -3.98 6.62 -17.65
CA ALA A 127 -2.95 6.63 -18.68
C ALA A 127 -1.59 7.09 -18.13
N GLN A 128 -0.52 6.56 -18.69
CA GLN A 128 0.85 6.87 -18.25
C GLN A 128 1.15 8.37 -18.20
N ALA A 129 0.68 9.15 -19.18
CA ALA A 129 0.86 10.61 -19.19
C ALA A 129 0.15 11.30 -18.02
N ASP A 130 -1.04 10.84 -17.64
CA ASP A 130 -1.79 11.40 -16.50
C ASP A 130 -1.11 11.12 -15.17
N VAL A 131 -0.56 9.91 -15.02
CA VAL A 131 0.23 9.54 -13.84
C VAL A 131 1.50 10.38 -13.76
N ILE A 132 2.20 10.60 -14.88
CA ILE A 132 3.39 11.48 -14.94
C ILE A 132 3.03 12.90 -14.52
N ASN A 133 1.94 13.46 -15.06
CA ASN A 133 1.48 14.82 -14.73
C ASN A 133 1.12 14.95 -13.24
N PHE A 134 0.43 13.94 -12.69
CA PHE A 134 0.11 13.90 -11.27
C PHE A 134 1.36 13.83 -10.38
N LEU A 135 2.33 12.98 -10.75
CA LEU A 135 3.61 12.85 -10.03
C LEU A 135 4.41 14.15 -10.05
N ALA A 136 4.48 14.83 -11.20
CA ALA A 136 5.14 16.11 -11.33
C ALA A 136 4.50 17.17 -10.41
N LEU A 137 3.16 17.26 -10.42
CA LEU A 137 2.41 18.16 -9.54
C LEU A 137 2.61 17.83 -8.06
N LEU A 138 2.56 16.54 -7.69
CA LEU A 138 2.80 16.07 -6.32
C LEU A 138 4.19 16.50 -5.84
N LYS A 139 5.24 16.20 -6.60
CA LYS A 139 6.62 16.55 -6.26
C LYS A 139 6.79 18.07 -6.13
N GLN A 140 6.25 18.83 -7.08
CA GLN A 140 6.31 20.29 -7.08
C GLN A 140 5.68 20.85 -5.79
N ARG A 141 4.46 20.44 -5.47
CA ARG A 141 3.70 20.98 -4.32
C ARG A 141 4.29 20.56 -2.98
N VAL A 142 4.71 19.31 -2.84
CA VAL A 142 5.40 18.84 -1.63
C VAL A 142 6.69 19.64 -1.43
N ASN A 143 7.48 19.87 -2.48
CA ASN A 143 8.70 20.66 -2.38
C ASN A 143 8.45 22.11 -2.02
N GLN A 144 7.44 22.75 -2.61
CA GLN A 144 7.06 24.13 -2.29
C GLN A 144 6.63 24.29 -0.82
N GLN A 145 5.93 23.30 -0.26
CA GLN A 145 5.38 23.39 1.09
C GLN A 145 6.34 22.88 2.17
N THR A 146 7.22 21.94 1.85
CA THR A 146 8.08 21.27 2.85
C THR A 146 9.57 21.57 2.66
N GLY A 147 9.96 22.21 1.56
CA GLY A 147 11.36 22.41 1.18
C GLY A 147 12.11 21.13 0.79
N LYS A 148 11.40 20.00 0.66
CA LYS A 148 11.98 18.69 0.30
C LYS A 148 11.15 18.01 -0.80
N LEU A 149 11.83 17.33 -1.70
CA LEU A 149 11.17 16.37 -2.60
C LEU A 149 10.65 15.16 -1.80
N PRO A 150 9.45 14.64 -2.10
CA PRO A 150 9.00 13.37 -1.52
C PRO A 150 9.83 12.20 -2.06
N PHE A 151 9.84 11.09 -1.32
CA PHE A 151 10.27 9.80 -1.83
C PHE A 151 9.04 8.99 -2.23
N VAL A 152 8.72 8.99 -3.53
CA VAL A 152 7.54 8.32 -4.07
C VAL A 152 7.88 6.87 -4.41
N VAL A 153 7.14 5.95 -3.79
CA VAL A 153 7.16 4.52 -4.11
C VAL A 153 5.84 4.11 -4.74
N MET A 154 5.90 3.29 -5.79
CA MET A 154 4.72 2.87 -6.53
C MET A 154 4.55 1.35 -6.46
N SER A 155 3.30 0.88 -6.36
CA SER A 155 2.99 -0.54 -6.40
C SER A 155 3.45 -1.16 -7.72
N SER A 156 4.34 -2.15 -7.62
CA SER A 156 4.85 -2.95 -8.73
C SER A 156 3.81 -3.89 -9.33
N GLU A 157 2.66 -4.10 -8.66
CA GLU A 157 1.57 -4.93 -9.19
C GLU A 157 0.95 -4.38 -10.47
N LEU A 158 1.00 -3.05 -10.66
CA LEU A 158 0.51 -2.40 -11.87
C LEU A 158 1.36 -2.78 -13.11
N HIS A 159 2.61 -3.18 -12.91
CA HIS A 159 3.49 -3.70 -13.97
C HIS A 159 3.15 -5.14 -14.39
N ASN A 160 2.45 -5.89 -13.54
CA ASN A 160 2.07 -7.28 -13.82
C ASN A 160 0.75 -7.38 -14.61
N LEU A 161 0.13 -6.25 -14.96
CA LEU A 161 -0.95 -6.22 -15.94
C LEU A 161 -0.38 -6.60 -17.32
N THR A 162 -1.22 -7.15 -18.20
CA THR A 162 -0.78 -7.54 -19.54
C THR A 162 -0.59 -6.29 -20.40
N VAL A 163 0.48 -6.24 -21.20
CA VAL A 163 0.66 -5.18 -22.21
C VAL A 163 -0.56 -5.17 -23.13
N GLY A 164 -1.25 -4.02 -23.20
CA GLY A 164 -2.53 -3.86 -23.90
C GLY A 164 -3.76 -3.79 -22.98
N ASP A 165 -3.61 -4.08 -21.68
CA ASP A 165 -4.61 -3.69 -20.69
C ASP A 165 -4.70 -2.15 -20.64
N PRO A 166 -5.90 -1.54 -20.69
CA PRO A 166 -6.05 -0.09 -20.64
C PRO A 166 -5.45 0.56 -19.39
N TYR A 167 -5.18 -0.24 -18.36
CA TYR A 167 -4.59 0.16 -17.09
C TYR A 167 -3.14 -0.28 -16.92
N TYR A 168 -2.54 -0.94 -17.92
CA TYR A 168 -1.13 -1.29 -17.89
C TYR A 168 -0.26 -0.04 -17.69
N LEU A 169 0.60 -0.09 -16.68
CA LEU A 169 1.54 0.97 -16.40
C LEU A 169 2.95 0.40 -16.34
N ASP A 170 3.81 0.84 -17.26
CA ASP A 170 5.24 0.55 -17.16
C ASP A 170 5.88 1.42 -16.07
N VAL A 171 5.69 1.01 -14.81
CA VAL A 171 6.28 1.68 -13.65
C VAL A 171 7.81 1.76 -13.72
N LYS A 172 8.47 0.90 -14.52
CA LYS A 172 9.93 0.94 -14.71
C LYS A 172 10.35 2.11 -15.59
N GLY A 173 9.51 2.47 -16.56
CA GLY A 173 9.69 3.62 -17.44
C GLY A 173 9.33 4.97 -16.81
N LEU A 174 8.68 4.99 -15.64
CA LEU A 174 8.34 6.23 -14.93
C LEU A 174 9.58 6.84 -14.24
N GLY A 175 10.25 7.78 -14.89
CA GLY A 175 11.45 8.45 -14.35
C GLY A 175 11.24 9.10 -12.98
N ASP A 176 10.05 9.64 -12.72
CA ASP A 176 9.73 10.39 -11.50
C ASP A 176 9.39 9.56 -10.27
N VAL A 177 9.30 8.24 -10.39
CA VAL A 177 9.13 7.32 -9.24
C VAL A 177 10.52 6.98 -8.67
N GLN A 178 10.72 7.11 -7.36
CA GLN A 178 12.03 6.85 -6.74
C GLN A 178 12.23 5.38 -6.36
N GLY A 179 11.16 4.61 -6.20
CA GLY A 179 11.26 3.19 -5.91
C GLY A 179 9.96 2.44 -6.10
N TYR A 180 10.01 1.15 -5.86
CA TYR A 180 8.85 0.28 -5.94
C TYR A 180 8.42 -0.12 -4.54
N SER A 181 7.13 -0.41 -4.39
CA SER A 181 6.58 -1.14 -3.28
C SER A 181 5.71 -2.26 -3.84
N CYS A 182 5.29 -3.21 -3.02
CA CYS A 182 4.13 -4.01 -3.37
C CYS A 182 3.15 -4.06 -2.20
N LEU A 183 1.94 -4.50 -2.50
CA LEU A 183 0.87 -4.66 -1.56
C LEU A 183 0.68 -6.14 -1.24
N ASN A 184 0.31 -6.94 -2.23
CA ASN A 184 0.26 -8.39 -2.15
C ASN A 184 0.45 -8.99 -3.55
N TYR A 185 1.18 -10.10 -3.63
CA TYR A 185 1.23 -10.89 -4.87
C TYR A 185 0.37 -12.14 -4.76
N PHE A 186 -0.91 -11.98 -4.39
CA PHE A 186 -1.82 -13.12 -4.33
C PHE A 186 -1.89 -13.85 -5.70
N GLY A 187 -1.81 -13.12 -6.81
CA GLY A 187 -1.73 -13.72 -8.15
C GLY A 187 -0.56 -14.71 -8.33
N ALA A 188 0.58 -14.48 -7.69
CA ALA A 188 1.71 -15.41 -7.72
C ALA A 188 1.48 -16.67 -6.89
N SER A 189 0.54 -16.64 -5.94
CA SER A 189 0.09 -17.82 -5.21
C SER A 189 -0.86 -18.69 -6.03
N LEU A 190 -1.47 -18.16 -7.09
CA LEU A 190 -2.50 -18.84 -7.87
C LEU A 190 -1.90 -19.88 -8.82
N ASN A 191 -2.68 -20.94 -9.04
CA ASN A 191 -2.59 -21.74 -10.26
C ASN A 191 -3.75 -21.33 -11.16
N THR A 192 -3.50 -20.37 -12.06
CA THR A 192 -4.52 -19.76 -12.93
C THR A 192 -5.22 -20.76 -13.85
N ALA A 193 -4.63 -21.94 -14.09
CA ALA A 193 -5.25 -23.03 -14.83
C ALA A 193 -6.32 -23.80 -14.02
N VAL A 194 -6.39 -23.59 -12.70
CA VAL A 194 -7.20 -24.43 -11.77
C VAL A 194 -8.11 -23.59 -10.87
N SER A 195 -7.64 -22.45 -10.36
CA SER A 195 -8.45 -21.59 -9.48
C SER A 195 -7.95 -20.15 -9.49
N THR A 196 -8.88 -19.20 -9.47
CA THR A 196 -8.62 -17.76 -9.30
C THR A 196 -8.77 -17.30 -7.85
N THR A 197 -9.24 -18.18 -6.97
CA THR A 197 -9.61 -17.86 -5.59
C THR A 197 -8.85 -18.68 -4.54
N VAL A 198 -8.32 -19.85 -4.92
CA VAL A 198 -7.52 -20.67 -4.01
C VAL A 198 -6.06 -20.59 -4.41
N GLY A 199 -5.25 -19.98 -3.54
CA GLY A 199 -3.81 -19.83 -3.70
C GLY A 199 -3.00 -20.82 -2.85
N SER A 200 -1.70 -20.91 -3.12
CA SER A 200 -0.73 -21.70 -2.35
C SER A 200 0.40 -20.80 -1.81
N GLN A 201 0.63 -20.86 -0.49
CA GLN A 201 1.76 -20.26 0.21
C GLN A 201 3.08 -20.83 -0.32
N THR A 202 3.14 -22.14 -0.56
CA THR A 202 4.34 -22.79 -1.09
C THR A 202 4.73 -22.19 -2.44
N ARG A 203 3.75 -22.03 -3.34
CA ARG A 203 3.95 -21.39 -4.64
C ARG A 203 4.34 -19.93 -4.50
N TYR A 204 3.63 -19.18 -3.66
CA TYR A 204 3.93 -17.78 -3.39
C TYR A 204 5.38 -17.60 -2.93
N ASN A 205 5.80 -18.38 -1.93
CA ASN A 205 7.17 -18.36 -1.40
C ASN A 205 8.20 -18.70 -2.48
N GLY A 206 7.94 -19.71 -3.32
CA GLY A 206 8.81 -20.07 -4.44
C GLY A 206 8.96 -18.98 -5.50
N ALA A 207 7.98 -18.08 -5.62
CA ALA A 207 7.97 -16.98 -6.59
C ALA A 207 8.67 -15.70 -6.10
N LEU A 208 8.86 -15.51 -4.79
CA LEU A 208 9.33 -14.24 -4.19
C LEU A 208 10.60 -13.68 -4.85
N ASN A 209 11.64 -14.51 -4.98
CA ASN A 209 12.90 -14.07 -5.58
C ASN A 209 12.72 -13.60 -7.03
N GLY A 210 11.94 -14.33 -7.84
CA GLY A 210 11.67 -13.95 -9.22
C GLY A 210 10.91 -12.63 -9.30
N ILE A 211 9.91 -12.45 -8.45
CA ILE A 211 9.14 -11.21 -8.35
C ILE A 211 10.05 -10.04 -7.99
N PHE A 212 10.85 -10.16 -6.94
CA PHE A 212 11.67 -9.04 -6.46
C PHE A 212 12.85 -8.73 -7.41
N ASN A 213 13.37 -9.73 -8.11
CA ASN A 213 14.43 -9.54 -9.11
C ASN A 213 13.95 -8.86 -10.39
N ASN A 214 12.63 -8.77 -10.62
CA ASN A 214 12.09 -7.97 -11.72
C ASN A 214 12.24 -6.47 -11.50
N PHE A 215 12.56 -6.02 -10.28
CA PHE A 215 12.61 -4.60 -9.88
C PHE A 215 13.98 -4.26 -9.29
N THR A 216 15.03 -4.30 -10.12
CA THR A 216 16.43 -4.05 -9.74
C THR A 216 16.93 -2.65 -10.07
N ASN A 217 16.27 -1.94 -10.99
CA ASN A 217 16.73 -0.63 -11.48
C ASN A 217 16.48 0.53 -10.51
N LYS A 218 15.72 0.32 -9.43
CA LYS A 218 15.43 1.31 -8.38
C LYS A 218 15.30 0.62 -7.00
N PRO A 219 15.39 1.36 -5.89
CA PRO A 219 15.02 0.89 -4.56
C PRO A 219 13.64 0.21 -4.56
N MET A 220 13.48 -0.81 -3.72
CA MET A 220 12.21 -1.52 -3.58
C MET A 220 11.95 -1.88 -2.12
N ILE A 221 10.72 -1.61 -1.69
CA ILE A 221 10.13 -2.08 -0.43
C ILE A 221 9.36 -3.36 -0.77
N PRO A 222 9.95 -4.56 -0.56
CA PRO A 222 9.23 -5.80 -0.80
C PRO A 222 8.06 -5.93 0.16
N CYS A 223 7.12 -6.78 -0.22
CA CYS A 223 5.97 -7.13 0.60
C CYS A 223 5.96 -8.63 0.85
N TYR A 224 5.41 -8.99 2.01
CA TYR A 224 5.14 -10.37 2.35
C TYR A 224 3.69 -10.53 2.82
N MET A 225 2.98 -11.46 2.20
CA MET A 225 1.62 -11.80 2.54
C MET A 225 1.60 -12.95 3.56
N THR A 226 0.94 -12.75 4.70
CA THR A 226 0.99 -13.66 5.85
C THR A 226 0.02 -14.85 5.72
N ASP A 227 -1.20 -14.75 6.25
CA ASP A 227 -2.29 -15.75 6.19
C ASP A 227 -3.48 -15.15 5.44
N PHE A 228 -3.27 -14.81 4.17
CA PHE A 228 -4.33 -14.18 3.38
C PHE A 228 -5.52 -15.12 3.25
N ASN A 229 -6.61 -14.74 3.91
CA ASN A 229 -7.79 -15.56 4.04
C ASN A 229 -9.05 -14.69 4.13
N GLU A 230 -9.71 -14.51 2.99
CA GLU A 230 -10.90 -13.67 2.88
C GLU A 230 -12.17 -14.36 3.38
N LYS A 231 -12.13 -15.63 3.84
CA LYS A 231 -13.34 -16.36 4.28
C LYS A 231 -14.22 -15.60 5.25
N PRO A 232 -13.71 -14.79 6.21
CA PRO A 232 -14.57 -13.96 7.06
C PRO A 232 -15.46 -12.98 6.28
N ARG A 233 -15.07 -12.56 5.07
CA ARG A 233 -15.83 -11.63 4.22
C ARG A 233 -17.16 -12.20 3.72
N THR A 234 -17.34 -13.53 3.73
CA THR A 234 -18.63 -14.17 3.41
C THR A 234 -19.77 -13.68 4.30
N ARG A 235 -19.46 -13.30 5.54
CA ARG A 235 -20.45 -12.83 6.52
C ARG A 235 -20.88 -11.39 6.30
N VAL A 236 -20.16 -10.65 5.47
CA VAL A 236 -20.43 -9.24 5.14
C VAL A 236 -20.76 -9.06 3.65
N GLY A 237 -21.25 -10.13 3.00
CA GLY A 237 -21.87 -10.05 1.68
C GLY A 237 -20.96 -10.39 0.49
N VAL A 238 -19.72 -10.86 0.71
CA VAL A 238 -18.89 -11.36 -0.41
C VAL A 238 -19.32 -12.80 -0.75
N PRO A 239 -19.72 -13.09 -2.01
CA PRO A 239 -20.10 -14.45 -2.40
C PRO A 239 -18.96 -15.45 -2.16
N ALA A 240 -19.27 -16.65 -1.66
CA ALA A 240 -18.27 -17.69 -1.38
C ALA A 240 -17.37 -18.01 -2.58
N ALA A 241 -17.91 -17.96 -3.80
CA ALA A 241 -17.18 -18.18 -5.04
C ALA A 241 -16.13 -17.11 -5.36
N GLN A 242 -16.15 -15.95 -4.68
CA GLN A 242 -15.20 -14.85 -4.87
C GLN A 242 -14.15 -14.77 -3.73
N ILE A 243 -14.24 -15.65 -2.74
CA ILE A 243 -13.39 -15.61 -1.55
C ILE A 243 -12.00 -16.11 -1.87
N ARG A 244 -11.01 -15.26 -1.70
CA ARG A 244 -9.61 -15.64 -1.92
C ARG A 244 -8.94 -16.12 -0.64
N TYR A 245 -8.16 -17.19 -0.69
CA TYR A 245 -7.38 -17.65 0.47
C TYR A 245 -6.20 -18.55 0.07
N LEU A 246 -5.23 -18.72 0.97
CA LEU A 246 -4.16 -19.72 0.88
C LEU A 246 -4.62 -21.06 1.47
N ASN A 247 -4.51 -22.17 0.72
CA ASN A 247 -4.99 -23.49 1.17
C ASN A 247 -3.97 -24.34 1.93
N ASP A 248 -2.68 -24.04 1.78
CA ASP A 248 -1.53 -24.76 2.35
C ASP A 248 -0.72 -23.87 3.31
N TRP A 249 -1.34 -22.85 3.89
CA TRP A 249 -0.67 -21.95 4.83
C TRP A 249 -0.15 -22.71 6.06
N THR A 250 1.10 -22.45 6.42
CA THR A 250 1.74 -22.97 7.63
C THR A 250 2.65 -21.94 8.28
N LEU A 251 2.89 -22.06 9.59
CA LEU A 251 3.84 -21.21 10.31
C LEU A 251 5.29 -21.40 9.80
N SER A 252 5.67 -22.63 9.43
CA SER A 252 6.98 -22.91 8.83
C SER A 252 7.10 -22.26 7.44
N GLY A 253 6.03 -22.31 6.63
CA GLY A 253 5.95 -21.60 5.36
C GLY A 253 6.06 -20.08 5.51
N LEU A 254 5.37 -19.50 6.50
CA LEU A 254 5.50 -18.08 6.85
C LEU A 254 6.95 -17.73 7.19
N THR A 255 7.58 -18.51 8.07
CA THR A 255 8.97 -18.29 8.50
C THR A 255 9.96 -18.38 7.33
N SER A 256 9.79 -19.37 6.47
CA SER A 256 10.61 -19.57 5.26
C SER A 256 10.47 -18.42 4.26
N GLY A 257 9.25 -17.96 4.02
CA GLY A 257 8.98 -16.83 3.13
C GLY A 257 9.54 -15.50 3.66
N LEU A 258 9.39 -15.24 4.97
CA LEU A 258 10.01 -14.06 5.61
C LEU A 258 11.54 -14.14 5.59
N THR A 259 12.12 -15.33 5.76
CA THR A 259 13.58 -15.53 5.66
C THR A 259 14.07 -15.25 4.24
N THR A 260 13.36 -15.74 3.22
CA THR A 260 13.65 -15.43 1.82
C THR A 260 13.59 -13.92 1.57
N THR A 261 12.54 -13.26 2.04
CA THR A 261 12.37 -11.80 1.89
C THR A 261 13.50 -11.03 2.58
N ARG A 262 13.86 -11.41 3.82
CA ARG A 262 14.97 -10.82 4.56
C ARG A 262 16.31 -11.00 3.85
N ASN A 263 16.59 -12.20 3.35
CA ASN A 263 17.84 -12.49 2.63
C ASN A 263 17.94 -11.64 1.35
N TRP A 264 16.83 -11.47 0.64
CA TRP A 264 16.78 -10.59 -0.52
C TRP A 264 17.05 -9.13 -0.15
N VAL A 265 16.43 -8.63 0.93
CA VAL A 265 16.66 -7.28 1.46
C VAL A 265 18.14 -7.07 1.82
N ASN A 266 18.72 -8.01 2.57
CA ASN A 266 20.11 -7.94 3.04
C ASN A 266 21.13 -8.06 1.90
N GLY A 267 20.77 -8.71 0.78
CA GLY A 267 21.63 -8.87 -0.38
C GLY A 267 21.73 -7.65 -1.29
N ARG A 268 20.97 -6.57 -1.01
CA ARG A 268 20.96 -5.34 -1.82
C ARG A 268 21.77 -4.24 -1.14
N SER A 269 22.34 -3.33 -1.94
CA SER A 269 22.98 -2.12 -1.41
C SER A 269 21.97 -1.30 -0.59
N GLN A 270 22.44 -0.64 0.48
CA GLN A 270 21.57 0.15 1.35
C GLN A 270 21.09 1.42 0.64
N GLY A 271 19.98 1.32 -0.08
CA GLY A 271 19.18 2.46 -0.53
C GLY A 271 18.34 3.00 0.63
N VAL A 272 17.84 4.23 0.47
CA VAL A 272 17.11 4.98 1.51
C VAL A 272 15.84 4.31 2.08
N VAL A 273 15.36 3.24 1.46
CA VAL A 273 14.21 2.41 1.91
C VAL A 273 14.43 0.90 1.74
N ASN A 274 15.64 0.44 1.41
CA ASN A 274 15.87 -0.96 1.03
C ASN A 274 15.79 -1.96 2.19
N ASN A 275 15.69 -1.47 3.43
CA ASN A 275 15.57 -2.27 4.65
C ASN A 275 14.12 -2.39 5.15
N TRP A 276 13.13 -1.93 4.40
CA TRP A 276 11.73 -1.99 4.79
C TRP A 276 11.01 -3.18 4.15
N VAL A 277 10.02 -3.72 4.86
CA VAL A 277 9.13 -4.77 4.33
C VAL A 277 7.69 -4.39 4.66
N ASN A 278 6.83 -4.38 3.64
CA ASN A 278 5.39 -4.27 3.85
C ASN A 278 4.82 -5.64 4.22
N LEU A 279 4.16 -5.75 5.37
CA LEU A 279 3.40 -6.95 5.68
C LEU A 279 1.94 -6.73 5.29
N TYR A 280 1.39 -7.70 4.57
CA TYR A 280 -0.03 -7.74 4.20
C TYR A 280 -0.68 -8.95 4.85
N ALA A 281 -1.80 -8.72 5.52
CA ALA A 281 -2.56 -9.74 6.25
C ALA A 281 -4.01 -9.74 5.77
#